data_AF-A0A2W4M1W2-F1
#
_entry.id   AF-A0A2W4M1W2-F1
#
_cell.length_a   1.000
_cell.length_b   1.000
_cell.length_c   1.000
_cell.angle_alpha   90.00
_cell.angle_beta   90.00
_cell.angle_gamma   90.00
#
_symmetry.space_group_name_H-M   'P 1'
#
loop_
_entity.id
_entity.type
_entity.pdbx_description
1 polymer ?
#
loop_
_entity_poly.entity_id
_entity_poly.type
_entity_poly.pdbx_seq_one_letter_code
_entity_poly.pdbx_strand_id
1 'polypeptide(L)'
;MDSARRLARFAERFAADSAQGDWQSVRRLDRELAALLRRLAAKQPLSAAERAALNALRAAHETARARCARATTQLGDKLSHMRTHKDGWMAYAMNDVVEER
;
A
#
# COMPACT_ATOMS: atom_id res chain seq x y z
N MET A 1 4.58 -25.33 -13.75
CA MET A 1 3.18 -25.22 -13.26
C MET A 1 3.08 -24.78 -11.80
N ASP A 2 3.82 -25.37 -10.86
CA ASP A 2 3.76 -24.96 -9.44
C ASP A 2 4.14 -23.49 -9.18
N SER A 3 5.14 -22.98 -9.89
CA SER A 3 5.58 -21.58 -9.77
C SER A 3 4.48 -20.58 -10.15
N ALA A 4 3.72 -20.85 -11.22
CA ALA A 4 2.64 -19.99 -11.68
C ALA A 4 1.49 -19.94 -10.66
N ARG A 5 1.09 -21.08 -10.08
CA ARG A 5 0.10 -21.15 -9.00
C ARG A 5 0.56 -20.45 -7.72
N ARG A 6 1.86 -20.51 -7.40
CA ARG A 6 2.41 -19.74 -6.26
C ARG A 6 2.34 -18.24 -6.53
N LEU A 7 2.75 -17.77 -7.71
CA LEU A 7 2.68 -16.36 -8.08
C LEU A 7 1.25 -15.81 -8.05
N ALA A 8 0.27 -16.57 -8.56
CA ALA A 8 -1.14 -16.18 -8.51
C ALA A 8 -1.66 -16.03 -7.06
N ARG A 9 -1.36 -17.00 -6.18
CA ARG A 9 -1.71 -16.91 -4.76
C ARG A 9 -1.04 -15.73 -4.05
N PHE A 10 0.21 -15.42 -4.39
CA PHE A 10 0.88 -14.23 -3.88
C PHE A 10 0.16 -12.95 -4.32
N ALA A 11 -0.27 -12.86 -5.58
CA ALA A 11 -1.00 -11.70 -6.09
C ALA A 11 -2.35 -11.50 -5.38
N GLU A 12 -3.11 -12.57 -5.15
CA GLU A 12 -4.37 -12.52 -4.41
C GLU A 12 -4.17 -12.04 -2.96
N ARG A 13 -3.18 -12.61 -2.26
CA ARG A 13 -2.86 -12.23 -0.88
C ARG A 13 -2.39 -10.79 -0.77
N PHE A 14 -1.57 -10.34 -1.72
CA PHE A 14 -1.11 -8.95 -1.78
C PHE A 14 -2.27 -7.97 -2.00
N ALA A 15 -3.24 -8.36 -2.84
CA ALA A 15 -4.46 -7.58 -3.04
C ALA A 15 -5.38 -7.60 -1.80
N ALA A 16 -5.44 -8.69 -1.04
CA ALA A 16 -6.22 -8.75 0.20
C ALA A 16 -5.59 -7.91 1.31
N ASP A 17 -4.30 -8.10 1.59
CA ASP A 17 -3.59 -7.43 2.69
C ASP A 17 -3.50 -5.91 2.46
N SER A 18 -3.32 -5.48 1.20
CA SER A 18 -3.38 -4.06 0.83
C SER A 18 -4.78 -3.44 0.94
N ALA A 19 -5.85 -4.25 0.87
CA ALA A 19 -7.21 -3.79 1.14
C ALA A 19 -7.48 -3.63 2.64
N GLN A 20 -6.90 -4.49 3.47
CA GLN A 20 -7.03 -4.43 4.93
C GLN A 20 -6.12 -3.39 5.58
N GLY A 21 -5.19 -2.80 4.82
CA GLY A 21 -4.22 -1.82 5.34
C GLY A 21 -3.12 -2.44 6.19
N ASP A 22 -2.91 -3.76 6.10
CA ASP A 22 -1.81 -4.44 6.78
C ASP A 22 -0.51 -4.27 5.98
N TRP A 23 0.06 -3.07 6.06
CA TRP A 23 1.26 -2.69 5.32
C TRP A 23 2.50 -3.50 5.72
N GLN A 24 2.52 -4.07 6.93
CA GLN A 24 3.61 -4.95 7.37
C GLN A 24 3.56 -6.29 6.66
N SER A 25 2.38 -6.89 6.55
CA SER A 25 2.17 -8.13 5.79
C SER A 25 2.44 -7.91 4.30
N VAL A 26 2.00 -6.80 3.72
CA VAL A 26 2.35 -6.40 2.33
C VAL A 26 3.86 -6.35 2.12
N ARG A 27 4.61 -5.71 3.04
CA ARG A 27 6.09 -5.65 2.96
C ARG A 27 6.74 -7.02 3.08
N ARG A 28 6.20 -7.92 3.91
CA ARG A 28 6.75 -9.29 4.05
C ARG A 28 6.54 -10.09 2.77
N LEU A 29 5.33 -10.04 2.22
CA LEU A 29 4.97 -10.71 0.98
C LEU A 29 5.81 -10.21 -0.20
N ASP A 30 6.08 -8.91 -0.29
CA ASP A 30 6.95 -8.32 -1.31
C ASP A 30 8.37 -8.89 -1.28
N ARG A 31 8.96 -9.04 -0.08
CA ARG A 31 10.30 -9.65 0.08
C ARG A 31 10.34 -11.13 -0.32
N GLU A 32 9.33 -11.90 0.12
CA GLU A 32 9.20 -13.32 -0.26
C GLU A 32 9.06 -13.47 -1.78
N LEU A 33 8.26 -12.58 -2.40
CA LEU A 33 8.06 -12.53 -3.84
C LEU A 33 9.35 -12.18 -4.59
N ALA A 34 10.11 -11.18 -4.14
CA ALA A 34 11.38 -10.79 -4.75
C ALA A 34 12.39 -11.96 -4.78
N ALA A 35 12.46 -12.75 -3.71
CA ALA A 35 13.30 -13.95 -3.68
C ALA A 35 12.84 -15.02 -4.69
N LEU A 36 11.52 -15.21 -4.83
CA LEU A 36 10.91 -16.15 -5.78
C LEU A 36 11.15 -15.70 -7.24
N LEU A 37 11.03 -14.41 -7.52
CA LEU A 37 11.30 -13.81 -8.83
C LEU A 37 12.77 -13.96 -9.22
N ARG A 38 13.73 -13.75 -8.31
CA ARG A 38 15.16 -13.97 -8.58
C ARG A 38 15.46 -15.42 -8.96
N ARG A 39 14.84 -16.38 -8.25
CA ARG A 39 14.98 -17.82 -8.57
C ARG A 39 14.38 -18.17 -9.93
N LEU A 40 13.28 -17.53 -10.32
CA LEU A 40 12.66 -17.70 -11.64
C LEU A 40 13.46 -17.03 -12.75
N ALA A 41 14.07 -15.87 -12.49
CA ALA A 41 14.93 -15.20 -13.46
C ALA A 41 16.16 -16.05 -13.82
N ALA A 42 16.68 -16.85 -12.88
CA ALA A 42 17.75 -17.80 -13.13
C ALA A 42 17.32 -19.02 -13.98
N LYS A 43 16.02 -19.29 -14.10
CA LYS A 43 15.45 -20.35 -14.95
C LYS A 43 14.87 -19.72 -16.22
N GLN A 44 15.71 -19.44 -17.20
CA GLN A 44 15.27 -19.12 -18.56
C GLN A 44 15.30 -20.38 -19.45
N PRO A 45 14.36 -20.56 -20.38
CA PRO A 45 13.25 -19.66 -20.72
C PRO A 45 11.98 -19.89 -19.89
N LEU A 46 11.29 -18.79 -19.52
CA LEU A 46 10.00 -18.85 -18.81
C LEU A 46 8.88 -19.34 -19.73
N SER A 47 8.03 -20.25 -19.22
CA SER A 47 6.85 -20.74 -19.93
C SER A 47 5.79 -19.65 -20.12
N ALA A 48 4.86 -19.85 -21.06
CA ALA A 48 3.76 -18.91 -21.30
C ALA A 48 2.87 -18.72 -20.04
N ALA A 49 2.64 -19.79 -19.27
CA ALA A 49 1.89 -19.74 -18.03
C ALA A 49 2.61 -18.91 -16.94
N GLU A 50 3.94 -18.99 -16.85
CA GLU A 50 4.72 -18.18 -15.91
C GLU A 50 4.75 -16.70 -16.31
N ARG A 51 4.82 -16.42 -17.61
CA ARG A 51 4.68 -15.03 -18.13
C ARG A 51 3.30 -14.45 -17.83
N ALA A 52 2.23 -15.23 -18.01
CA ALA A 52 0.87 -14.79 -17.65
C ALA A 52 0.75 -14.49 -16.15
N ALA A 53 1.29 -15.37 -15.29
CA ALA A 53 1.30 -15.16 -13.84
C ALA A 53 2.12 -13.93 -13.42
N LEU A 54 3.24 -13.65 -14.08
CA LEU A 54 4.03 -12.43 -13.86
C LEU A 54 3.27 -11.16 -14.23
N ASN A 55 2.50 -11.19 -15.33
CA ASN A 55 1.65 -10.05 -15.71
C ASN A 55 0.53 -9.81 -14.71
N ALA A 56 -0.13 -10.87 -14.23
CA ALA A 56 -1.15 -10.77 -13.18
C ALA A 56 -0.56 -10.18 -11.89
N LEU A 57 0.64 -10.62 -11.51
CA LEU A 57 1.36 -10.09 -10.36
C LEU A 57 1.70 -8.60 -10.49
N ARG A 58 2.14 -8.16 -11.68
CA ARG A 58 2.36 -6.73 -11.95
C ARG A 58 1.10 -5.89 -11.74
N ALA A 59 -0.04 -6.36 -12.25
CA ALA A 59 -1.32 -5.67 -12.07
C ALA A 59 -1.73 -5.56 -10.58
N ALA A 60 -1.50 -6.62 -9.80
CA ALA A 60 -1.74 -6.62 -8.36
C ALA A 60 -0.82 -5.61 -7.63
N HIS A 61 0.44 -5.50 -8.03
CA HIS A 61 1.37 -4.51 -7.48
C HIS A 61 0.93 -3.07 -7.76
N GLU A 62 0.55 -2.76 -9.00
CA GLU A 62 0.06 -1.41 -9.34
C GLU A 62 -1.20 -1.05 -8.54
N THR A 63 -2.11 -2.02 -8.37
CA THR A 63 -3.31 -1.83 -7.54
C THR A 63 -2.95 -1.52 -6.08
N ALA A 64 -2.02 -2.28 -5.50
CA ALA A 64 -1.57 -2.05 -4.13
C ALA A 64 -0.85 -0.70 -3.98
N ARG A 65 -0.01 -0.31 -4.95
CA ARG A 65 0.64 1.02 -4.97
C ARG A 65 -0.39 2.14 -4.97
N ALA A 66 -1.43 2.03 -5.79
CA ALA A 66 -2.53 3.00 -5.82
C ALA A 66 -3.26 3.09 -4.48
N ARG A 67 -3.44 1.96 -3.78
CA ARG A 67 -4.04 1.93 -2.43
C ARG A 67 -3.14 2.57 -1.38
N CYS A 68 -1.84 2.27 -1.38
CA CYS A 68 -0.88 2.93 -0.50
C CYS A 68 -0.91 4.45 -0.72
N ALA A 69 -0.91 4.92 -1.97
CA ALA A 69 -0.97 6.34 -2.29
C ALA A 69 -2.24 7.00 -1.73
N ARG A 70 -3.41 6.38 -1.94
CA ARG A 70 -4.69 6.87 -1.38
C ARG A 70 -4.67 6.93 0.15
N ALA A 71 -4.16 5.88 0.81
CA ALA A 71 -4.06 5.86 2.27
C ALA A 71 -3.15 6.99 2.81
N THR A 72 -2.03 7.26 2.14
CA THR A 72 -1.13 8.37 2.48
C THR A 72 -1.83 9.72 2.31
N THR A 73 -2.55 9.94 1.21
CA THR A 73 -3.34 11.17 1.00
C THR A 73 -4.38 11.35 2.11
N GLN A 74 -5.15 10.31 2.43
CA GLN A 74 -6.15 10.36 3.50
C GLN A 74 -5.55 10.67 4.89
N LEU A 75 -4.36 10.16 5.19
CA LEU A 75 -3.65 10.49 6.41
C LEU A 75 -3.21 11.96 6.42
N GLY A 76 -2.71 12.46 5.28
CA GLY A 76 -2.36 13.88 5.11
C GLY A 76 -3.55 14.81 5.33
N ASP A 77 -4.70 14.47 4.74
CA ASP A 77 -5.93 15.25 4.89
C ASP A 77 -6.41 15.27 6.35
N LYS A 78 -6.38 14.13 7.04
CA LYS A 78 -6.73 14.05 8.47
C LYS A 78 -5.79 14.87 9.34
N LEU A 79 -4.48 14.82 9.10
CA LEU A 79 -3.50 15.61 9.85
C LEU A 79 -3.69 17.10 9.61
N SER A 80 -3.95 17.51 8.37
CA SER A 80 -4.25 18.89 8.02
C SER A 80 -5.52 19.37 8.73
N HIS A 81 -6.58 18.57 8.71
CA HIS A 81 -7.84 18.88 9.40
C HIS A 81 -7.66 19.02 10.91
N MET A 82 -6.90 18.12 11.56
CA MET A 82 -6.58 18.22 12.99
C MET A 82 -5.78 19.49 13.32
N ARG A 83 -4.84 19.88 12.46
CA ARG A 83 -4.06 21.13 12.65
C ARG A 83 -4.95 22.36 12.51
N THR A 84 -5.78 22.44 11.48
CA THR A 84 -6.72 23.56 11.28
C THR A 84 -7.74 23.66 12.40
N HIS A 85 -8.25 22.53 12.91
CA HIS A 85 -9.14 22.53 14.07
C HIS A 85 -8.44 23.04 15.33
N LYS A 86 -7.18 22.64 15.57
CA LYS A 86 -6.40 23.14 16.70
C LYS A 86 -6.15 24.65 16.58
N ASP A 87 -5.76 25.13 15.41
CA ASP A 87 -5.50 26.56 15.17
C ASP A 87 -6.79 27.39 15.30
N GLY A 88 -7.92 26.86 14.83
CA GLY A 88 -9.23 27.48 15.02
C GLY A 88 -9.65 27.57 16.49
N TRP A 89 -9.46 26.51 17.27
CA TRP A 89 -9.77 26.52 18.71
C TRP A 89 -8.85 27.47 19.50
N MET A 90 -7.56 27.53 19.15
CA MET A 90 -6.63 28.50 19.76
C MET A 90 -6.99 29.94 19.41
N ALA A 91 -7.47 30.20 18.19
CA ALA A 91 -7.88 31.55 17.79
C ALA A 91 -9.08 32.05 18.61
N TYR A 92 -10.09 31.21 18.86
CA TYR A 92 -11.21 31.58 19.74
C TYR A 92 -10.78 31.70 21.20
N ALA A 93 -9.94 30.79 21.71
CA ALA A 93 -9.44 30.85 23.08
C ALA A 93 -8.55 32.08 23.36
N MET A 94 -7.85 32.60 22.35
CA MET A 94 -7.09 33.86 22.49
C MET A 94 -7.98 35.11 22.39
N ASN A 95 -9.14 35.04 21.72
CA ASN A 95 -10.06 36.16 21.61
C ASN A 95 -10.82 36.41 22.92
N ASP A 96 -11.21 35.34 23.63
CA ASP A 96 -11.88 35.45 24.95
C ASP A 96 -10.99 36.13 26.01
N VAL A 97 -9.65 36.06 25.89
CA VAL A 97 -8.71 36.69 26.83
C VAL A 97 -8.50 38.19 26.51
N VAL A 98 -8.87 38.64 25.31
CA VAL A 98 -8.69 40.03 24.86
C VAL A 98 -9.95 40.88 25.09
N GLU A 99 -11.13 40.27 25.18
CA GLU A 99 -12.41 40.97 25.43
C GLU A 99 -12.67 41.34 26.90
N GLU A 100 -11.83 40.88 27.85
CA GLU A 100 -11.96 41.20 29.28
C GLU A 100 -11.00 42.35 29.72
N ARG A 101 -10.91 43.41 28.92
CA ARG A 101 -10.20 44.65 29.28
C ARG A 101 -11.05 45.91 29.13
#